data_AF-A0A1A2D7L7-F1
#
_entry.id   AF-A0A1A2D7L7-F1
#
_cell.length_a   1.000
_cell.length_b   1.000
_cell.length_c   1.000
_cell.angle_alpha   90.00
_cell.angle_beta   90.00
_cell.angle_gamma   90.00
#
_symmetry.space_group_name_H-M   'P 1'
#
loop_
_entity.id
_entity.type
_entity.pdbx_description
1 polymer ?
#
loop_
_entity_poly.entity_id
_entity_poly.type
_entity_poly.pdbx_seq_one_letter_code
_entity_poly.pdbx_strand_id
1 'polypeptide(L)'
;MLFAAVLWLLGLRLGATLLVLVLIALAAIAVFRPAAGATIDRGIARVAAFVARVIAKVVLAIVYFVVITPVSLVLRLVGRNPLNSPGASPGSTWITKPRVSDPAMARRQFSVEPEVIGWKPKGRAATARHIAVMTFRAALVLIVVDLAIGLAFPHWAAHGGVRVGGKQGTWDDIFAAQISSAAMADDQEWAADWFNEFKYVYTHNVYTPLLGMVNQDHTGKYINIVDRARKTYTADGVGEDAASVYMFGGSTMWGYGQRDLYTIPSQVARFAEKDGIPVRITNYGQVAWGIWQELALLQQLLSEGRVPDVAVFYDGANDVAEQVEGLTTEPTYPGGHFVSQAVERARLRGGLAGLKDSLMAFYSQHSILTRIALTSNSKRASPEFTPELTHERARNAVNLYERAIEVIEQLARSYGFKAVFAWQPLAYSTEGGDAERYASPDEWGVGAAFLDASKLVAPPAINLADALDGVEEPVFVDNAHTNEFGAELVARIIYPHLGLKS
;
A
#
# COMPACT_ATOMS: atom_id res chain seq x y z
N MET A 1 6.89 22.79 -27.40
CA MET A 1 8.12 22.16 -26.88
C MET A 1 8.04 21.87 -25.38
N LEU A 2 7.78 22.84 -24.50
CA LEU A 2 7.71 22.60 -23.04
C LEU A 2 6.72 21.47 -22.64
N PHE A 3 5.53 21.45 -23.25
CA PHE A 3 4.50 20.45 -22.98
C PHE A 3 4.89 19.04 -23.47
N ALA A 4 5.62 18.94 -24.60
CA ALA A 4 6.15 17.66 -25.09
C ALA A 4 7.26 17.13 -24.18
N ALA A 5 8.10 18.02 -23.63
CA ALA A 5 9.12 17.65 -22.65
C ALA A 5 8.50 17.15 -21.34
N VAL A 6 7.40 17.77 -20.88
CA VAL A 6 6.63 17.29 -19.73
C VAL A 6 6.02 15.91 -20.01
N LEU A 7 5.39 15.70 -21.18
CA LEU A 7 4.85 14.38 -21.56
C LEU A 7 5.94 13.30 -21.65
N TRP A 8 7.14 13.68 -22.09
CA TRP A 8 8.29 12.78 -22.14
C TRP A 8 8.79 12.39 -20.75
N LEU A 9 8.89 13.36 -19.83
CA LEU A 9 9.27 13.13 -18.43
C LEU A 9 8.24 12.30 -17.66
N LEU A 10 6.97 12.31 -18.09
CA LEU A 10 5.89 11.49 -17.54
C LEU A 10 5.79 10.08 -18.17
N GLY A 11 6.76 9.67 -18.99
CA GLY A 11 6.81 8.33 -19.59
C GLY A 11 5.87 8.12 -20.79
N LEU A 12 5.08 9.12 -21.18
CA LEU A 12 4.14 9.07 -22.31
C LEU A 12 4.84 9.37 -23.65
N ARG A 13 5.84 8.55 -23.99
CA ARG A 13 6.77 8.76 -25.12
C ARG A 13 6.06 8.87 -26.47
N LEU A 14 5.04 8.04 -26.72
CA LEU A 14 4.27 8.08 -27.98
C LEU A 14 3.53 9.42 -28.15
N GLY A 15 2.90 9.92 -27.07
CA GLY A 15 2.17 11.19 -27.08
C GLY A 15 3.09 12.40 -27.27
N ALA A 16 4.26 12.38 -26.63
CA ALA A 16 5.28 13.41 -26.80
C ALA A 16 5.79 13.46 -28.25
N THR A 17 6.09 12.30 -28.85
CA THR A 17 6.57 12.19 -30.24
C THR A 17 5.52 12.67 -31.24
N LEU A 18 4.26 12.25 -31.09
CA LEU A 18 3.16 12.69 -31.96
C LEU A 18 2.94 14.20 -31.87
N LEU A 19 3.02 14.78 -30.66
CA LEU A 19 2.87 16.22 -30.46
C LEU A 19 3.99 17.01 -31.14
N VAL A 20 5.24 16.54 -31.05
CA VAL A 20 6.39 17.15 -31.74
C VAL A 20 6.22 17.08 -33.25
N LEU A 21 5.81 15.92 -33.80
CA LEU A 21 5.58 15.74 -35.24
C LEU A 21 4.47 16.65 -35.76
N VAL A 22 3.37 16.80 -35.02
CA VAL A 22 2.28 17.73 -35.37
C VAL A 22 2.77 19.18 -35.37
N LEU A 23 3.57 19.58 -34.38
CA LEU A 23 4.14 20.93 -34.33
C LEU A 23 5.09 21.20 -35.49
N ILE A 24 5.92 20.23 -35.87
CA ILE A 24 6.81 20.32 -37.04
C ILE A 24 5.99 20.42 -38.33
N ALA A 25 4.94 19.60 -38.48
CA ALA A 25 4.05 19.64 -39.63
C ALA A 25 3.33 20.99 -39.77
N LEU A 26 2.82 21.55 -38.66
CA LEU A 26 2.18 22.87 -38.65
C LEU A 26 3.19 23.98 -38.99
N ALA A 27 4.42 23.91 -38.48
CA ALA A 27 5.49 24.85 -38.82
C ALA A 27 5.86 24.76 -40.31
N ALA A 28 5.98 23.55 -40.86
CA ALA A 28 6.23 23.34 -42.28
C ALA A 28 5.10 23.90 -43.16
N ILE A 29 3.83 23.65 -42.79
CA ILE A 29 2.67 24.20 -43.49
C ILE A 29 2.69 25.74 -43.46
N ALA A 30 3.07 26.35 -42.35
CA ALA A 30 3.17 27.80 -42.25
C ALA A 30 4.27 28.40 -43.15
N VAL A 31 5.40 27.70 -43.33
CA VAL A 31 6.50 28.13 -44.21
C VAL A 31 6.17 27.93 -45.68
N PHE A 32 5.63 26.77 -46.06
CA PHE A 32 5.39 26.43 -47.47
C PHE A 32 4.05 26.96 -48.01
N ARG A 33 3.06 27.22 -47.14
CA ARG A 33 1.75 27.75 -47.51
C ARG A 33 1.33 28.90 -46.58
N PRO A 34 1.84 30.13 -46.80
CA PRO A 34 1.64 31.27 -45.90
C PRO A 34 0.16 31.60 -45.61
N ALA A 35 -0.72 31.44 -46.60
CA ALA A 35 -2.17 31.66 -46.42
C ALA A 35 -2.84 30.63 -45.48
N ALA A 36 -2.37 29.38 -45.49
CA ALA A 36 -2.80 28.35 -44.56
C ALA A 36 -2.20 28.59 -43.16
N GLY A 37 -0.92 28.97 -43.10
CA GLY A 37 -0.24 29.40 -41.88
C GLY A 37 -0.98 30.53 -41.15
N ALA A 38 -1.35 31.59 -41.87
CA ALA A 38 -2.10 32.71 -41.29
C ALA A 38 -3.50 32.32 -40.75
N THR A 39 -4.07 31.22 -41.23
CA THR A 39 -5.35 30.68 -40.71
C THR A 39 -5.12 29.85 -39.45
N ILE A 40 -4.04 29.08 -39.41
CA ILE A 40 -3.58 28.34 -38.23
C ILE A 40 -3.22 29.32 -37.11
N ASP A 41 -2.47 30.38 -37.40
CA ASP A 41 -2.08 31.41 -36.42
C ASP A 41 -3.30 32.12 -35.83
N ARG A 42 -4.31 32.43 -36.64
CA ARG A 42 -5.58 32.97 -36.15
C ARG A 42 -6.33 31.97 -35.27
N GLY A 43 -6.27 30.68 -35.59
CA GLY A 43 -6.80 29.60 -34.74
C GLY A 43 -6.09 29.53 -33.39
N ILE A 44 -4.75 29.50 -33.41
CA ILE A 44 -3.90 29.50 -32.22
C ILE A 44 -4.15 30.75 -31.38
N ALA A 45 -4.24 31.93 -31.99
CA ALA A 45 -4.53 33.17 -31.28
C ALA A 45 -5.91 33.17 -30.62
N ARG A 46 -6.94 32.59 -31.24
CA ARG A 46 -8.27 32.43 -30.62
C ARG A 46 -8.24 31.48 -29.43
N VAL A 47 -7.54 30.36 -29.56
CA VAL A 47 -7.36 29.39 -28.47
C VAL A 47 -6.56 30.04 -27.34
N ALA A 48 -5.44 30.70 -27.64
CA ALA A 48 -4.64 31.43 -26.67
C ALA A 48 -5.44 32.52 -25.96
N ALA A 49 -6.26 33.29 -26.67
CA ALA A 49 -7.13 34.30 -26.08
C ALA A 49 -8.26 33.69 -25.22
N PHE A 50 -8.75 32.50 -25.55
CA PHE A 50 -9.68 31.76 -24.71
C PHE A 50 -9.01 31.26 -23.44
N VAL A 51 -7.85 30.60 -23.57
CA VAL A 51 -7.05 30.10 -22.45
C VAL A 51 -6.62 31.25 -21.53
N ALA A 52 -6.14 32.36 -22.08
CA ALA A 52 -5.78 33.55 -21.32
C ALA A 52 -6.98 34.12 -20.55
N ARG A 53 -8.19 34.13 -21.13
CA ARG A 53 -9.41 34.53 -20.42
C ARG A 53 -9.75 33.58 -19.28
N VAL A 54 -9.56 32.27 -19.46
CA VAL A 54 -9.79 31.27 -18.39
C VAL A 54 -8.76 31.45 -17.28
N ILE A 55 -7.47 31.53 -17.61
CA ILE A 55 -6.38 31.74 -16.65
C ILE A 55 -6.60 33.05 -15.89
N ALA A 56 -6.90 34.15 -16.59
CA ALA A 56 -7.17 35.44 -15.95
C ALA A 56 -8.34 35.35 -14.97
N LYS A 57 -9.43 34.65 -15.33
CA LYS A 57 -10.56 34.43 -14.41
C LYS A 57 -10.17 33.60 -13.20
N VAL A 58 -9.38 32.54 -13.38
CA VAL A 58 -8.91 31.68 -12.30
C VAL A 58 -7.97 32.44 -11.37
N VAL A 59 -6.97 33.12 -11.91
CA VAL A 59 -6.01 33.93 -11.12
C VAL A 59 -6.75 35.05 -10.39
N LEU A 60 -7.64 35.79 -11.07
CA LEU A 60 -8.42 36.85 -10.45
C LEU A 60 -9.36 36.32 -9.37
N ALA A 61 -9.98 35.15 -9.58
CA ALA A 61 -10.80 34.50 -8.57
C ALA A 61 -9.96 34.10 -7.35
N ILE A 62 -8.77 33.52 -7.56
CA ILE A 62 -7.86 33.18 -6.46
C ILE A 62 -7.47 34.44 -5.69
N VAL A 63 -7.02 35.50 -6.35
CA VAL A 63 -6.68 36.76 -5.68
C VAL A 63 -7.89 37.32 -4.93
N TYR A 64 -9.07 37.31 -5.53
CA TYR A 64 -10.27 37.86 -4.91
C TYR A 64 -10.71 37.05 -3.69
N PHE A 65 -10.74 35.72 -3.76
CA PHE A 65 -11.25 34.86 -2.69
C PHE A 65 -10.21 34.54 -1.62
N VAL A 66 -8.93 34.47 -1.97
CA VAL A 66 -7.85 34.12 -1.04
C VAL A 66 -7.22 35.36 -0.41
N VAL A 67 -7.14 36.48 -1.13
CA VAL A 67 -6.49 37.70 -0.62
C VAL A 67 -7.52 38.76 -0.24
N ILE A 68 -8.36 39.18 -1.19
CA ILE A 68 -9.25 40.33 -0.97
C ILE A 68 -10.37 40.00 0.03
N THR A 69 -10.98 38.82 -0.08
CA THR A 69 -12.12 38.43 0.75
C THR A 69 -11.75 38.30 2.24
N PRO A 70 -10.66 37.62 2.63
CA PRO A 70 -10.26 37.54 4.04
C PRO A 70 -9.85 38.90 4.60
N VAL A 71 -9.10 39.70 3.84
CA VAL A 71 -8.73 41.07 4.25
C VAL A 71 -9.98 41.92 4.48
N SER A 72 -10.96 41.86 3.57
CA SER A 72 -12.23 42.58 3.72
C SER A 72 -13.02 42.11 4.94
N LEU A 73 -13.02 40.80 5.22
CA LEU A 73 -13.69 40.22 6.39
C LEU A 73 -13.05 40.69 7.70
N VAL A 74 -11.71 40.65 7.79
CA VAL A 74 -10.95 41.12 8.95
C VAL A 74 -11.17 42.61 9.18
N LEU A 75 -11.09 43.43 8.13
CA LEU A 75 -11.33 44.87 8.21
C LEU A 75 -12.75 45.18 8.71
N ARG A 76 -13.75 44.41 8.28
CA ARG A 76 -15.13 44.53 8.79
C ARG A 76 -15.27 44.10 10.25
N LEU A 77 -14.61 43.01 10.67
CA LEU A 77 -14.63 42.54 12.06
C LEU A 77 -13.97 43.54 13.03
N VAL A 78 -12.92 44.24 12.57
CA VAL A 78 -12.19 45.26 13.35
C VAL A 78 -12.84 46.66 13.20
N GLY A 79 -13.95 46.78 12.46
CA GLY A 79 -14.66 48.04 12.26
C GLY A 79 -13.90 49.09 11.45
N ARG A 80 -12.84 48.69 10.73
CA ARG A 80 -12.04 49.57 9.86
C ARG A 80 -12.57 49.50 8.43
N ASN A 81 -13.11 50.59 7.92
CA ASN A 81 -13.41 50.73 6.50
C ASN A 81 -12.24 51.47 5.83
N PRO A 82 -11.46 50.85 4.93
CA PRO A 82 -10.33 51.51 4.26
C PRO A 82 -10.77 52.68 3.36
N LEU A 83 -12.07 52.77 3.02
CA LEU A 83 -12.66 53.88 2.28
C LEU A 83 -13.27 54.97 3.19
N ASN A 84 -13.37 54.74 4.50
CA ASN A 84 -13.66 55.82 5.45
C ASN A 84 -12.33 56.47 5.84
N SER A 85 -12.01 57.61 5.23
CA SER A 85 -10.87 58.41 5.69
C SER A 85 -11.13 58.91 7.12
N PRO A 86 -10.15 58.82 8.04
CA PRO A 86 -10.29 59.37 9.38
C PRO A 86 -10.27 60.91 9.27
N GLY A 87 -11.43 61.53 9.48
CA GLY A 87 -11.57 62.97 9.61
C GLY A 87 -11.54 63.73 8.29
N ALA A 88 -12.72 64.22 7.87
CA ALA A 88 -12.76 65.43 7.07
C ALA A 88 -12.12 66.55 7.90
N SER A 89 -10.86 66.87 7.64
CA SER A 89 -10.25 68.09 8.19
C SER A 89 -10.92 69.29 7.53
N PRO A 90 -10.92 70.48 8.15
CA PRO A 90 -11.58 71.68 7.62
C PRO A 90 -11.11 72.14 6.22
N GLY A 91 -10.03 71.55 5.67
CA GLY A 91 -9.52 71.80 4.33
C GLY A 91 -9.70 70.63 3.33
N SER A 92 -10.42 69.57 3.70
CA SER A 92 -10.64 68.41 2.84
C SER A 92 -11.67 68.71 1.75
N THR A 93 -11.32 68.47 0.49
CA THR A 93 -12.26 68.50 -0.66
C THR A 93 -13.08 67.21 -0.79
N TRP A 94 -12.93 66.26 0.14
CA TRP A 94 -13.75 65.04 0.17
C TRP A 94 -15.19 65.37 0.57
N ILE A 95 -16.09 65.34 -0.41
CA ILE A 95 -17.52 65.51 -0.19
C ILE A 95 -18.12 64.12 0.06
N THR A 96 -18.63 63.88 1.27
CA THR A 96 -19.49 62.72 1.52
C THR A 96 -20.80 62.95 0.76
N LYS A 97 -21.05 62.18 -0.31
CA LYS A 97 -22.30 62.32 -1.07
C LYS A 97 -23.49 62.06 -0.13
N PRO A 98 -24.51 62.94 -0.08
CA PRO A 98 -25.74 62.64 0.63
C PRO A 98 -26.33 61.34 0.07
N ARG A 99 -26.91 60.49 0.92
CA ARG A 99 -27.73 59.37 0.47
C ARG A 99 -28.95 59.94 -0.26
N VAL A 100 -28.86 60.06 -1.59
CA VAL A 100 -29.93 60.64 -2.40
C VAL A 100 -31.08 59.63 -2.47
N SER A 101 -32.24 60.03 -1.97
CA SER A 101 -33.50 59.28 -1.98
C SER A 101 -34.30 59.44 -3.29
N ASP A 102 -33.75 60.12 -4.30
CA ASP A 102 -34.43 60.45 -5.56
C ASP A 102 -34.27 59.34 -6.63
N PRO A 103 -35.36 58.64 -7.03
CA PRO A 103 -35.33 57.58 -8.03
C PRO A 103 -34.93 58.04 -9.44
N ALA A 104 -35.07 59.33 -9.76
CA ALA A 104 -34.76 59.86 -11.09
C ALA A 104 -33.24 59.92 -11.35
N MET A 105 -32.45 60.18 -10.29
CA MET A 105 -30.99 60.18 -10.38
C MET A 105 -30.41 58.77 -10.53
N ALA A 106 -31.02 57.76 -9.92
CA ALA A 106 -30.58 56.36 -9.99
C ALA A 106 -30.56 55.75 -11.40
N ARG A 107 -31.25 56.36 -12.37
CA ARG A 107 -31.33 55.90 -13.76
C ARG A 107 -30.14 56.34 -14.64
N ARG A 108 -29.30 57.26 -14.17
CA ARG A 108 -28.10 57.69 -14.92
C ARG A 108 -26.90 56.83 -14.54
N GLN A 109 -26.36 56.05 -15.49
CA GLN A 109 -25.13 55.27 -15.29
C GLN A 109 -24.00 56.18 -14.76
N PHE A 110 -23.27 55.69 -13.75
CA PHE A 110 -22.15 56.36 -13.07
C PHE A 110 -22.48 57.54 -12.13
N SER A 111 -23.76 57.92 -11.97
CA SER A 111 -24.13 59.05 -11.10
C SER A 111 -24.30 58.66 -9.62
N VAL A 112 -24.63 57.40 -9.37
CA VAL A 112 -24.83 56.83 -8.03
C VAL A 112 -23.96 55.60 -7.91
N GLU A 113 -23.25 55.47 -6.80
CA GLU A 113 -22.67 54.18 -6.41
C GLU A 113 -23.88 53.24 -6.24
N PRO A 114 -23.96 52.11 -6.96
CA PRO A 114 -24.98 51.15 -6.65
C PRO A 114 -24.67 50.74 -5.21
N GLU A 115 -25.48 51.15 -4.24
CA GLU A 115 -25.79 50.21 -3.17
C GLU A 115 -26.43 49.03 -3.89
N VAL A 116 -25.55 48.14 -4.33
CA VAL A 116 -25.75 46.90 -5.05
C VAL A 116 -26.94 46.23 -4.42
N ILE A 117 -28.11 46.33 -5.09
CA ILE A 117 -29.34 45.55 -4.88
C ILE A 117 -29.32 44.91 -3.50
N GLY A 118 -29.37 45.79 -2.51
CA GLY A 118 -29.05 45.44 -1.14
C GLY A 118 -30.26 44.76 -0.57
N TRP A 119 -30.40 43.47 -0.81
CA TRP A 119 -31.18 42.60 0.05
C TRP A 119 -30.47 42.64 1.41
N LYS A 120 -30.63 43.74 2.15
CA LYS A 120 -30.32 43.84 3.58
C LYS A 120 -31.45 43.08 4.25
N PRO A 121 -31.25 41.82 4.65
CA PRO A 121 -32.23 41.14 5.47
C PRO A 121 -32.57 42.04 6.68
N LYS A 122 -33.81 42.48 6.80
CA LYS A 122 -34.27 43.19 7.98
C LYS A 122 -34.50 42.17 9.09
N GLY A 123 -33.69 42.23 10.15
CA GLY A 123 -33.80 41.38 11.33
C GLY A 123 -32.71 40.31 11.46
N ARG A 124 -32.35 39.98 12.70
CA ARG A 124 -31.26 39.05 13.04
C ARG A 124 -31.37 37.69 12.34
N ALA A 125 -32.58 37.16 12.20
CA ALA A 125 -32.83 35.86 11.57
C ALA A 125 -32.53 35.86 10.05
N ALA A 126 -32.89 36.93 9.36
CA ALA A 126 -32.66 37.02 7.92
C ALA A 126 -31.17 37.29 7.61
N THR A 127 -30.45 38.02 8.50
CA THR A 127 -28.99 38.20 8.42
C THR A 127 -28.26 36.88 8.65
N ALA A 128 -28.66 36.10 9.66
CA ALA A 128 -28.09 34.77 9.90
C ALA A 128 -28.30 33.84 8.71
N ARG A 129 -29.49 33.84 8.09
CA ARG A 129 -29.79 33.04 6.90
C ARG A 129 -28.95 33.46 5.69
N HIS A 130 -28.74 34.76 5.47
CA HIS A 130 -27.91 35.24 4.38
C HIS A 130 -26.43 34.88 4.56
N ILE A 131 -25.90 35.03 5.78
CA ILE A 131 -24.54 34.60 6.11
C ILE A 131 -24.42 33.08 5.92
N ALA A 132 -25.36 32.28 6.42
CA ALA A 132 -25.34 30.82 6.24
C ALA A 132 -25.33 30.40 4.77
N VAL A 133 -26.12 31.05 3.91
CA VAL A 133 -26.15 30.76 2.46
C VAL A 133 -24.84 31.17 1.78
N MET A 134 -24.25 32.31 2.15
CA MET A 134 -22.97 32.76 1.63
C MET A 134 -21.83 31.83 2.06
N THR A 135 -21.78 31.46 3.34
CA THR A 135 -20.82 30.50 3.89
C THR A 135 -20.97 29.13 3.22
N PHE A 136 -22.19 28.66 3.02
CA PHE A 136 -22.46 27.40 2.32
C PHE A 136 -21.97 27.43 0.86
N ARG A 137 -22.23 28.52 0.12
CA ARG A 137 -21.75 28.68 -1.26
C ARG A 137 -20.23 28.75 -1.35
N ALA A 138 -19.58 29.48 -0.44
CA ALA A 138 -18.13 29.56 -0.37
C ALA A 138 -17.51 28.19 -0.04
N ALA A 139 -18.06 27.47 0.94
CA ALA A 139 -17.63 26.11 1.28
C ALA A 139 -17.78 25.15 0.10
N LEU A 140 -18.90 25.21 -0.63
CA LEU A 140 -19.14 24.37 -1.81
C LEU A 140 -18.10 24.62 -2.92
N VAL A 141 -17.76 25.89 -3.19
CA VAL A 141 -16.73 26.23 -4.19
C VAL A 141 -15.37 25.70 -3.78
N LEU A 142 -15.00 25.83 -2.51
CA LEU A 142 -13.72 25.33 -1.99
C LEU A 142 -13.63 23.79 -2.10
N ILE A 143 -14.72 23.07 -1.79
CA ILE A 143 -14.81 21.61 -1.95
C ILE A 143 -14.62 21.20 -3.41
N VAL A 144 -15.26 21.90 -4.35
CA VAL A 144 -15.15 21.59 -5.79
C VAL A 144 -13.73 21.85 -6.31
N VAL A 145 -13.07 22.92 -5.86
CA VAL A 145 -11.68 23.22 -6.24
C VAL A 145 -10.72 22.19 -5.68
N ASP A 146 -10.88 21.79 -4.41
CA ASP A 146 -10.09 20.76 -3.74
C ASP A 146 -10.20 19.40 -4.47
N LEU A 147 -11.41 19.00 -4.84
CA LEU A 147 -11.67 17.80 -5.65
C LEU A 147 -11.06 17.91 -7.05
N ALA A 148 -11.21 19.04 -7.74
CA ALA A 148 -10.69 19.23 -9.09
C ALA A 148 -9.16 19.14 -9.13
N ILE A 149 -8.48 19.68 -8.12
CA ILE A 149 -7.02 19.61 -7.99
C ILE A 149 -6.58 18.18 -7.69
N GLY A 150 -7.21 17.50 -6.72
CA GLY A 150 -6.81 16.12 -6.40
C GLY A 150 -7.15 15.09 -7.48
N LEU A 151 -8.17 15.35 -8.31
CA LEU A 151 -8.46 14.56 -9.53
C LEU A 151 -7.45 14.83 -10.66
N ALA A 152 -6.99 16.08 -10.83
CA ALA A 152 -6.09 16.46 -11.92
C ALA A 152 -4.61 16.12 -11.65
N PHE A 153 -4.22 15.93 -10.39
CA PHE A 153 -2.83 15.68 -9.97
C PHE A 153 -2.72 14.45 -9.04
N PRO A 154 -3.10 13.24 -9.49
CA PRO A 154 -3.16 12.05 -8.63
C PRO A 154 -1.80 11.62 -8.05
N HIS A 155 -0.68 12.03 -8.67
CA HIS A 155 0.68 11.57 -8.35
C HIS A 155 1.41 12.34 -7.23
N TRP A 156 0.79 13.36 -6.62
CA TRP A 156 1.44 14.19 -5.59
C TRP A 156 1.40 13.62 -4.17
N ALA A 157 0.71 12.49 -3.95
CA ALA A 157 0.85 11.70 -2.74
C ALA A 157 1.62 10.43 -3.10
N ALA A 158 2.73 10.15 -2.41
CA ALA A 158 3.46 8.90 -2.54
C ALA A 158 2.46 7.75 -2.52
N HIS A 159 2.49 6.91 -3.56
CA HIS A 159 1.68 5.69 -3.60
C HIS A 159 1.96 4.95 -2.28
N GLY A 160 0.88 4.56 -1.59
CA GLY A 160 0.93 4.04 -0.23
C GLY A 160 2.07 3.05 -0.07
N GLY A 161 2.96 3.32 0.89
CA GLY A 161 4.13 2.49 1.13
C GLY A 161 3.72 1.03 1.33
N VAL A 162 4.43 0.14 0.65
CA VAL A 162 4.31 -1.30 0.83
C VAL A 162 5.05 -1.65 2.10
N ARG A 163 4.53 -2.62 2.86
CA ARG A 163 5.18 -3.16 4.05
C ARG A 163 5.78 -4.51 3.69
N VAL A 164 7.11 -4.58 3.58
CA VAL A 164 7.85 -5.84 3.56
C VAL A 164 8.94 -5.71 4.62
N GLY A 165 9.02 -6.67 5.54
CA GLY A 165 10.04 -6.66 6.60
C GLY A 165 9.99 -5.45 7.54
N GLY A 166 8.80 -4.91 7.84
CA GLY A 166 8.62 -3.84 8.84
C GLY A 166 8.96 -2.40 8.39
N LYS A 167 9.54 -2.19 7.19
CA LYS A 167 9.84 -0.84 6.68
C LYS A 167 8.74 -0.33 5.74
N GLN A 168 8.39 0.96 5.89
CA GLN A 168 7.45 1.64 5.01
C GLN A 168 8.23 2.32 3.86
N GLY A 169 8.05 1.86 2.63
CA GLY A 169 8.73 2.41 1.45
C GLY A 169 7.99 2.08 0.15
N THR A 170 8.50 2.53 -1.00
CA THR A 170 8.01 2.01 -2.27
C THR A 170 8.58 0.60 -2.51
N TRP A 171 7.94 -0.19 -3.38
CA TRP A 171 8.50 -1.48 -3.83
C TRP A 171 9.94 -1.33 -4.30
N ASP A 172 10.23 -0.26 -5.03
CA ASP A 172 11.53 -0.04 -5.65
C ASP A 172 12.59 0.27 -4.58
N ASP A 173 12.24 1.03 -3.52
CA ASP A 173 13.14 1.30 -2.39
C ASP A 173 13.47 0.01 -1.62
N ILE A 174 12.44 -0.81 -1.34
CA ILE A 174 12.57 -2.07 -0.61
C ILE A 174 13.44 -3.05 -1.40
N PHE A 175 13.11 -3.27 -2.67
CA PHE A 175 13.85 -4.19 -3.52
C PHE A 175 15.27 -3.71 -3.78
N ALA A 176 15.50 -2.41 -3.98
CA ALA A 176 16.86 -1.88 -4.11
C ALA A 176 17.70 -2.19 -2.85
N ALA A 177 17.12 -2.01 -1.65
CA ALA A 177 17.80 -2.36 -0.41
C ALA A 177 18.10 -3.87 -0.31
N GLN A 178 17.13 -4.73 -0.64
CA GLN A 178 17.26 -6.19 -0.57
C GLN A 178 18.25 -6.76 -1.61
N ILE A 179 18.21 -6.25 -2.85
CA ILE A 179 19.17 -6.59 -3.92
C ILE A 179 20.59 -6.18 -3.52
N SER A 180 20.74 -5.03 -2.83
CA SER A 180 22.02 -4.55 -2.35
C SER A 180 22.51 -5.21 -1.05
N SER A 181 21.75 -6.16 -0.50
CA SER A 181 22.14 -6.88 0.72
C SER A 181 23.40 -7.70 0.49
N ALA A 182 24.19 -7.93 1.54
CA ALA A 182 25.36 -8.78 1.44
C ALA A 182 24.98 -10.22 1.04
N ALA A 183 23.83 -10.70 1.49
CA ALA A 183 23.28 -12.01 1.16
C ALA A 183 22.92 -12.19 -0.34
N MET A 184 22.77 -11.09 -1.09
CA MET A 184 22.43 -11.09 -2.53
C MET A 184 23.54 -10.46 -3.40
N ALA A 185 24.67 -10.06 -2.81
CA ALA A 185 25.64 -9.18 -3.44
C ALA A 185 26.39 -9.80 -4.63
N ASP A 186 26.62 -11.11 -4.61
CA ASP A 186 27.44 -11.79 -5.63
C ASP A 186 26.70 -12.03 -6.96
N ASP A 187 25.39 -11.76 -7.01
CA ASP A 187 24.50 -12.40 -7.96
C ASP A 187 23.35 -11.46 -8.42
N GLN A 188 23.66 -10.15 -8.51
CA GLN A 188 22.67 -9.07 -8.65
C GLN A 188 21.81 -9.11 -9.91
N GLU A 189 22.29 -9.67 -11.03
CA GLU A 189 21.53 -9.71 -12.28
C GLU A 189 20.26 -10.56 -12.16
N TRP A 190 20.36 -11.77 -11.58
CA TRP A 190 19.16 -12.59 -11.40
C TRP A 190 18.27 -12.07 -10.28
N ALA A 191 18.86 -11.47 -9.23
CA ALA A 191 18.11 -10.91 -8.11
C ALA A 191 17.13 -9.81 -8.59
N ALA A 192 17.61 -8.87 -9.41
CA ALA A 192 16.76 -7.79 -9.94
C ALA A 192 15.59 -8.33 -10.79
N ASP A 193 15.87 -9.27 -11.68
CA ASP A 193 14.84 -9.94 -12.48
C ASP A 193 13.84 -10.72 -11.59
N TRP A 194 14.34 -11.42 -10.57
CA TRP A 194 13.53 -12.16 -9.60
C TRP A 194 12.57 -11.25 -8.85
N PHE A 195 13.03 -10.10 -8.33
CA PHE A 195 12.16 -9.16 -7.61
C PHE A 195 11.12 -8.53 -8.53
N ASN A 196 11.43 -8.34 -9.81
CA ASN A 196 10.44 -7.90 -10.80
C ASN A 196 9.36 -8.97 -11.06
N GLU A 197 9.75 -10.24 -11.21
CA GLU A 197 8.81 -11.36 -11.29
C GLU A 197 7.95 -11.46 -10.02
N PHE A 198 8.57 -11.37 -8.84
CA PHE A 198 7.86 -11.39 -7.56
C PHE A 198 6.84 -10.25 -7.44
N LYS A 199 7.21 -9.02 -7.83
CA LYS A 199 6.29 -7.87 -7.86
C LYS A 199 5.04 -8.19 -8.67
N TYR A 200 5.22 -8.82 -9.83
CA TYR A 200 4.09 -9.24 -10.67
C TYR A 200 3.23 -10.27 -9.93
N VAL A 201 3.82 -11.36 -9.44
CA VAL A 201 3.08 -12.42 -8.71
C VAL A 201 2.29 -11.84 -7.55
N TYR A 202 2.93 -11.06 -6.68
CA TYR A 202 2.30 -10.50 -5.49
C TYR A 202 1.17 -9.53 -5.82
N THR A 203 1.33 -8.68 -6.83
CA THR A 203 0.30 -7.70 -7.23
C THR A 203 -0.87 -8.33 -7.99
N HIS A 204 -0.74 -9.59 -8.44
CA HIS A 204 -1.79 -10.35 -9.11
C HIS A 204 -2.38 -11.47 -8.23
N ASN A 205 -2.11 -11.45 -6.92
CA ASN A 205 -2.79 -12.34 -5.98
C ASN A 205 -4.31 -12.13 -6.03
N VAL A 206 -5.04 -13.23 -5.88
CA VAL A 206 -6.51 -13.21 -5.84
C VAL A 206 -7.02 -13.60 -4.47
N TYR A 207 -8.11 -12.97 -4.06
CA TYR A 207 -8.81 -13.37 -2.85
C TYR A 207 -9.60 -14.66 -3.12
N THR A 208 -9.27 -15.72 -2.38
CA THR A 208 -10.00 -17.00 -2.37
C THR A 208 -10.71 -17.14 -1.02
N PRO A 209 -12.02 -17.46 -1.00
CA PRO A 209 -12.73 -17.71 0.25
C PRO A 209 -11.99 -18.72 1.14
N LEU A 210 -11.99 -18.47 2.45
CA LEU A 210 -11.28 -19.24 3.50
C LEU A 210 -9.75 -19.18 3.46
N LEU A 211 -9.13 -19.07 2.28
CA LEU A 211 -7.67 -19.04 2.13
C LEU A 211 -7.07 -17.63 2.12
N GLY A 212 -7.87 -16.59 1.92
CA GLY A 212 -7.36 -15.22 1.84
C GLY A 212 -6.70 -14.94 0.49
N MET A 213 -5.59 -14.18 0.48
CA MET A 213 -4.88 -13.86 -0.76
C MET A 213 -4.00 -15.03 -1.19
N VAL A 214 -4.21 -15.55 -2.41
CA VAL A 214 -3.49 -16.72 -2.94
C VAL A 214 -2.74 -16.32 -4.21
N ASN A 215 -1.53 -16.85 -4.40
CA ASN A 215 -0.83 -16.73 -5.67
C ASN A 215 -1.61 -17.44 -6.79
N GLN A 216 -1.59 -16.85 -7.99
CA GLN A 216 -2.11 -17.50 -9.20
C GLN A 216 -1.01 -18.28 -9.91
N ASP A 217 -1.42 -19.19 -10.79
CA ASP A 217 -0.50 -19.88 -11.70
C ASP A 217 0.34 -18.84 -12.45
N HIS A 218 1.64 -19.10 -12.50
CA HIS A 218 2.63 -18.18 -13.05
C HIS A 218 3.75 -18.97 -13.70
N THR A 219 4.22 -18.48 -14.85
CA THR A 219 5.39 -19.02 -15.54
C THR A 219 6.38 -17.89 -15.72
N GLY A 220 7.52 -18.01 -15.06
CA GLY A 220 8.61 -17.04 -15.04
C GLY A 220 9.96 -17.73 -15.22
N LYS A 221 11.03 -16.93 -15.28
CA LYS A 221 12.39 -17.44 -15.38
C LYS A 221 12.83 -18.07 -14.05
N TYR A 222 12.44 -17.48 -12.93
CA TYR A 222 12.87 -17.92 -11.60
C TYR A 222 11.74 -18.29 -10.65
N ILE A 223 10.53 -17.82 -10.93
CA ILE A 223 9.33 -18.13 -10.16
C ILE A 223 8.34 -18.86 -11.08
N ASN A 224 8.01 -20.10 -10.74
CA ASN A 224 6.98 -20.86 -11.43
C ASN A 224 6.00 -21.42 -10.42
N ILE A 225 4.71 -21.22 -10.68
CA ILE A 225 3.61 -21.62 -9.79
C ILE A 225 2.59 -22.35 -10.63
N VAL A 226 2.21 -23.55 -10.19
CA VAL A 226 1.15 -24.35 -10.80
C VAL A 226 0.33 -24.98 -9.69
N ASP A 227 -0.99 -24.86 -9.77
CA ASP A 227 -1.91 -25.39 -8.77
C ASP A 227 -1.56 -24.91 -7.34
N ARG A 228 -1.28 -23.60 -7.23
CA ARG A 228 -0.87 -22.91 -6.00
C ARG A 228 0.47 -23.39 -5.42
N ALA A 229 1.12 -24.36 -6.03
CA ALA A 229 2.41 -24.86 -5.58
C ALA A 229 3.55 -24.21 -6.35
N ARG A 230 4.58 -23.78 -5.62
CA ARG A 230 5.80 -23.29 -6.23
C ARG A 230 6.60 -24.47 -6.77
N LYS A 231 7.14 -24.31 -7.99
CA LYS A 231 8.01 -25.30 -8.62
C LYS A 231 9.17 -25.63 -7.67
N THR A 232 9.36 -26.93 -7.46
CA THR A 232 10.33 -27.49 -6.52
C THR A 232 11.26 -28.43 -7.29
N TYR A 233 12.51 -28.54 -6.86
CA TYR A 233 13.46 -29.51 -7.40
C TYR A 233 12.91 -30.94 -7.25
N THR A 234 13.08 -31.77 -8.27
CA THR A 234 12.71 -33.18 -8.26
C THR A 234 13.87 -33.94 -8.90
N ALA A 235 14.39 -34.94 -8.18
CA ALA A 235 15.47 -35.78 -8.66
C ALA A 235 15.02 -36.64 -9.85
N ASP A 236 15.97 -37.00 -10.71
CA ASP A 236 15.70 -37.86 -11.86
C ASP A 236 15.23 -39.25 -11.39
N GLY A 237 14.17 -39.76 -12.02
CA GLY A 237 13.63 -41.10 -11.72
C GLY A 237 12.64 -41.17 -10.55
N VAL A 238 12.35 -40.05 -9.88
CA VAL A 238 11.25 -39.99 -8.88
C VAL A 238 9.90 -40.13 -9.60
N GLY A 239 9.23 -41.25 -9.37
CA GLY A 239 7.89 -41.57 -9.91
C GLY A 239 6.74 -41.12 -9.00
N GLU A 240 5.51 -41.36 -9.46
CA GLU A 240 4.27 -41.06 -8.70
C GLU A 240 4.12 -41.89 -7.42
N ASP A 241 4.79 -43.04 -7.34
CA ASP A 241 4.82 -43.97 -6.20
C ASP A 241 5.81 -43.57 -5.10
N ALA A 242 6.64 -42.56 -5.33
CA ALA A 242 7.53 -42.00 -4.33
C ALA A 242 6.76 -41.26 -3.22
N ALA A 243 7.35 -41.22 -2.02
CA ALA A 243 6.72 -40.61 -0.86
C ALA A 243 6.40 -39.12 -1.13
N SER A 244 5.15 -38.74 -0.86
CA SER A 244 4.65 -37.39 -1.07
C SER A 244 4.83 -36.54 0.18
N VAL A 245 5.58 -35.44 0.05
CA VAL A 245 5.82 -34.47 1.13
C VAL A 245 5.19 -33.14 0.75
N TYR A 246 4.26 -32.65 1.57
CA TYR A 246 3.67 -31.32 1.43
C TYR A 246 4.34 -30.37 2.41
N MET A 247 4.79 -29.22 1.92
CA MET A 247 5.46 -28.22 2.76
C MET A 247 4.67 -26.91 2.71
N PHE A 248 4.20 -26.50 3.87
CA PHE A 248 3.40 -25.31 4.13
C PHE A 248 4.22 -24.28 4.92
N GLY A 249 3.84 -23.01 4.80
CA GLY A 249 4.48 -21.91 5.48
C GLY A 249 4.20 -20.58 4.81
N GLY A 250 4.72 -19.52 5.43
CA GLY A 250 4.70 -18.17 4.89
C GLY A 250 5.63 -17.94 3.68
N SER A 251 6.01 -16.67 3.50
CA SER A 251 6.93 -16.23 2.44
C SER A 251 8.32 -16.83 2.52
N THR A 252 8.73 -17.29 3.71
CA THR A 252 10.01 -17.97 3.96
C THR A 252 10.00 -19.39 3.38
N MET A 253 8.95 -20.18 3.60
CA MET A 253 8.76 -21.50 2.96
C MET A 253 8.51 -21.36 1.45
N TRP A 254 7.74 -20.34 1.04
CA TRP A 254 7.53 -20.02 -0.38
C TRP A 254 8.86 -19.70 -1.09
N GLY A 255 9.86 -19.22 -0.36
CA GLY A 255 11.21 -18.96 -0.87
C GLY A 255 11.37 -17.55 -1.46
N TYR A 256 10.90 -16.53 -0.73
CA TYR A 256 11.15 -15.14 -1.08
C TYR A 256 12.66 -14.87 -1.16
N GLY A 257 13.11 -14.27 -2.26
CA GLY A 257 14.53 -14.03 -2.54
C GLY A 257 15.29 -15.25 -3.08
N GLN A 258 14.61 -16.37 -3.38
CA GLN A 258 15.25 -17.62 -3.77
C GLN A 258 14.70 -18.12 -5.11
N ARG A 259 15.51 -18.72 -5.97
CA ARG A 259 15.04 -19.34 -7.22
C ARG A 259 14.34 -20.67 -6.92
N ASP A 260 13.43 -21.11 -7.81
CA ASP A 260 12.60 -22.32 -7.60
C ASP A 260 13.41 -23.54 -7.11
N LEU A 261 14.59 -23.78 -7.69
CA LEU A 261 15.43 -24.94 -7.41
C LEU A 261 16.30 -24.85 -6.14
N TYR A 262 16.15 -23.79 -5.36
CA TYR A 262 16.97 -23.48 -4.19
C TYR A 262 16.16 -23.05 -2.96
N THR A 263 14.84 -23.20 -3.02
CA THR A 263 13.97 -23.04 -1.85
C THR A 263 14.20 -24.11 -0.80
N ILE A 264 13.72 -23.90 0.44
CA ILE A 264 13.77 -24.92 1.50
C ILE A 264 13.24 -26.28 0.98
N PRO A 265 12.06 -26.38 0.34
CA PRO A 265 11.58 -27.64 -0.23
C PRO A 265 12.51 -28.25 -1.28
N SER A 266 13.11 -27.42 -2.15
CA SER A 266 14.06 -27.90 -3.16
C SER A 266 15.34 -28.44 -2.52
N GLN A 267 15.81 -27.83 -1.44
CA GLN A 267 16.98 -28.30 -0.70
C GLN A 267 16.69 -29.61 0.06
N VAL A 268 15.50 -29.74 0.65
CA VAL A 268 15.04 -31.02 1.25
C VAL A 268 15.04 -32.14 0.21
N ALA A 269 14.53 -31.88 -1.01
CA ALA A 269 14.55 -32.86 -2.10
C ALA A 269 15.97 -33.29 -2.48
N ARG A 270 16.94 -32.36 -2.45
CA ARG A 270 18.37 -32.68 -2.68
C ARG A 270 18.99 -33.51 -1.57
N PHE A 271 18.62 -33.28 -0.32
CA PHE A 271 19.09 -34.12 0.79
C PHE A 271 18.53 -35.54 0.68
N ALA A 272 17.23 -35.68 0.35
CA ALA A 272 16.63 -36.98 0.09
C ALA A 272 17.30 -37.72 -1.08
N GLU A 273 17.59 -37.03 -2.18
CA GLU A 273 18.31 -37.60 -3.33
C GLU A 273 19.71 -38.10 -2.93
N LYS A 274 20.46 -37.32 -2.14
CA LYS A 274 21.79 -37.72 -1.65
C LYS A 274 21.75 -38.99 -0.82
N ASP A 275 20.67 -39.22 -0.08
CA ASP A 275 20.45 -40.42 0.71
C ASP A 275 19.79 -41.57 -0.08
N GLY A 276 19.53 -41.36 -1.38
CA GLY A 276 18.89 -42.36 -2.24
C GLY A 276 17.40 -42.58 -1.97
N ILE A 277 16.74 -41.62 -1.33
CA ILE A 277 15.31 -41.70 -0.97
C ILE A 277 14.47 -40.97 -2.03
N PRO A 278 13.63 -41.68 -2.81
CA PRO A 278 12.77 -41.03 -3.78
C PRO A 278 11.62 -40.31 -3.07
N VAL A 279 11.53 -38.99 -3.28
CA VAL A 279 10.48 -38.15 -2.68
C VAL A 279 9.92 -37.15 -3.68
N ARG A 280 8.61 -36.93 -3.62
CA ARG A 280 7.93 -35.83 -4.32
C ARG A 280 7.58 -34.76 -3.31
N ILE A 281 8.18 -33.59 -3.47
CA ILE A 281 7.95 -32.46 -2.58
C ILE A 281 7.10 -31.41 -3.28
N THR A 282 6.01 -30.99 -2.64
CA THR A 282 5.15 -29.90 -3.12
C THR A 282 5.23 -28.72 -2.16
N ASN A 283 5.75 -27.59 -2.66
CA ASN A 283 5.84 -26.33 -1.92
C ASN A 283 4.50 -25.59 -1.99
N TYR A 284 3.66 -25.74 -0.97
CA TYR A 284 2.43 -24.97 -0.78
C TYR A 284 2.61 -23.72 0.07
N GLY A 285 3.86 -23.30 0.31
CA GLY A 285 4.12 -22.02 0.97
C GLY A 285 3.41 -20.89 0.24
N GLN A 286 3.05 -19.83 0.96
CA GLN A 286 2.37 -18.66 0.39
C GLN A 286 2.80 -17.38 1.11
N VAL A 287 2.95 -16.31 0.35
CA VAL A 287 3.43 -15.04 0.91
C VAL A 287 2.44 -14.50 1.95
N ALA A 288 2.97 -14.16 3.13
CA ALA A 288 2.22 -13.63 4.26
C ALA A 288 1.15 -14.56 4.85
N TRP A 289 1.26 -15.88 4.65
CA TRP A 289 0.36 -16.84 5.29
C TRP A 289 0.83 -17.23 6.70
N GLY A 290 -0.12 -17.47 7.59
CA GLY A 290 0.10 -18.15 8.87
C GLY A 290 -0.65 -19.48 8.94
N ILE A 291 -0.41 -20.24 10.02
CA ILE A 291 -0.81 -21.65 10.12
C ILE A 291 -2.30 -21.92 9.90
N TRP A 292 -3.19 -20.98 10.22
CA TRP A 292 -4.63 -21.18 10.03
C TRP A 292 -5.06 -21.19 8.55
N GLN A 293 -4.36 -20.46 7.68
CA GLN A 293 -4.58 -20.55 6.22
C GLN A 293 -4.03 -21.85 5.67
N GLU A 294 -2.90 -22.32 6.21
CA GLU A 294 -2.26 -23.57 5.84
C GLU A 294 -3.10 -24.78 6.23
N LEU A 295 -3.67 -24.77 7.43
CA LEU A 295 -4.67 -25.75 7.87
C LEU A 295 -5.89 -25.75 6.93
N ALA A 296 -6.40 -24.58 6.53
CA ALA A 296 -7.52 -24.50 5.61
C ALA A 296 -7.18 -25.10 4.22
N LEU A 297 -5.97 -24.86 3.71
CA LEU A 297 -5.50 -25.48 2.47
C LEU A 297 -5.33 -27.00 2.62
N LEU A 298 -4.72 -27.46 3.72
CA LEU A 298 -4.59 -28.89 4.02
C LEU A 298 -5.97 -29.57 4.02
N GLN A 299 -6.95 -28.98 4.69
CA GLN A 299 -8.32 -29.51 4.71
C GLN A 299 -8.93 -29.60 3.30
N GLN A 300 -8.70 -28.59 2.46
CA GLN A 300 -9.14 -28.63 1.06
C GLN A 300 -8.47 -29.79 0.30
N LEU A 301 -7.14 -29.92 0.38
CA LEU A 301 -6.37 -30.99 -0.26
C LEU A 301 -6.83 -32.38 0.19
N LEU A 302 -6.99 -32.58 1.50
CA LEU A 302 -7.48 -33.84 2.07
C LEU A 302 -8.91 -34.17 1.61
N SER A 303 -9.77 -33.16 1.45
CA SER A 303 -11.14 -33.34 0.94
C SER A 303 -11.18 -33.74 -0.55
N GLU A 304 -10.14 -33.37 -1.31
CA GLU A 304 -9.95 -33.75 -2.71
C GLU A 304 -9.28 -35.14 -2.85
N GLY A 305 -8.97 -35.81 -1.74
CA GLY A 305 -8.26 -37.10 -1.73
C GLY A 305 -6.74 -36.97 -1.90
N ARG A 306 -6.19 -35.74 -1.82
CA ARG A 306 -4.75 -35.46 -1.89
C ARG A 306 -4.13 -35.58 -0.50
N VAL A 307 -3.78 -36.80 -0.13
CA VAL A 307 -3.19 -37.12 1.18
C VAL A 307 -1.66 -37.27 1.03
N PRO A 308 -0.84 -36.49 1.74
CA PRO A 308 0.61 -36.68 1.73
C PRO A 308 1.02 -37.82 2.66
N ASP A 309 2.26 -38.31 2.55
CA ASP A 309 2.89 -39.15 3.58
C ASP A 309 3.41 -38.28 4.74
N VAL A 310 3.91 -37.08 4.42
CA VAL A 310 4.42 -36.10 5.38
C VAL A 310 3.92 -34.69 5.05
N ALA A 311 3.43 -33.96 6.05
CA ALA A 311 3.09 -32.55 5.98
C ALA A 311 4.01 -31.75 6.91
N VAL A 312 4.70 -30.75 6.38
CA VAL A 312 5.62 -29.88 7.13
C VAL A 312 5.03 -28.48 7.20
N PHE A 313 5.05 -27.87 8.37
CA PHE A 313 4.59 -26.51 8.64
C PHE A 313 5.77 -25.69 9.18
N TYR A 314 6.08 -24.57 8.55
CA TYR A 314 7.24 -23.74 8.86
C TYR A 314 6.81 -22.28 9.05
N ASP A 315 6.74 -21.90 10.33
CA ASP A 315 5.85 -20.83 10.79
C ASP A 315 6.52 -19.93 11.84
N GLY A 316 5.77 -18.92 12.28
CA GLY A 316 6.10 -18.09 13.44
C GLY A 316 6.17 -16.61 13.13
N ALA A 317 6.74 -16.19 11.97
CA ALA A 317 6.79 -14.76 11.66
C ALA A 317 5.40 -14.16 11.46
N ASN A 318 4.57 -14.80 10.63
CA ASN A 318 3.25 -14.28 10.30
C ASN A 318 2.28 -14.44 11.47
N ASP A 319 2.39 -15.52 12.24
CA ASP A 319 1.61 -15.79 13.45
C ASP A 319 1.83 -14.70 14.52
N VAL A 320 3.06 -14.21 14.67
CA VAL A 320 3.38 -13.07 15.55
C VAL A 320 3.01 -11.73 14.92
N ALA A 321 3.31 -11.54 13.62
CA ALA A 321 3.01 -10.29 12.92
C ALA A 321 1.51 -9.98 12.93
N GLU A 322 0.66 -10.99 12.82
CA GLU A 322 -0.79 -10.88 12.95
C GLU A 322 -1.21 -10.22 14.27
N GLN A 323 -0.63 -10.63 15.39
CA GLN A 323 -0.94 -10.07 16.72
C GLN A 323 -0.45 -8.63 16.89
N VAL A 324 0.60 -8.26 16.15
CA VAL A 324 1.07 -6.86 16.07
C VAL A 324 0.12 -6.01 15.21
N GLU A 325 -0.42 -6.56 14.13
CA GLU A 325 -1.42 -5.87 13.29
C GLU A 325 -2.76 -5.68 14.01
N GLY A 326 -3.22 -6.71 14.72
CA GLY A 326 -4.45 -6.69 15.50
C GLY A 326 -4.44 -7.82 16.51
N LEU A 327 -4.40 -7.47 17.80
CA LEU A 327 -4.44 -8.44 18.88
C LEU A 327 -5.77 -9.22 18.84
N THR A 328 -5.69 -10.55 18.86
CA THR A 328 -6.86 -11.43 18.76
C THR A 328 -6.60 -12.79 19.43
N THR A 329 -7.67 -13.41 19.93
CA THR A 329 -7.67 -14.80 20.40
C THR A 329 -8.45 -15.74 19.47
N GLU A 330 -8.98 -15.19 18.38
CA GLU A 330 -9.73 -15.92 17.37
C GLU A 330 -8.82 -16.23 16.17
N PRO A 331 -8.93 -17.44 15.58
CA PRO A 331 -8.27 -17.76 14.32
C PRO A 331 -8.52 -16.70 13.25
N THR A 332 -7.45 -16.16 12.69
CA THR A 332 -7.51 -15.23 11.56
C THR A 332 -6.28 -15.45 10.68
N TYR A 333 -5.98 -14.48 9.83
CA TYR A 333 -4.82 -14.42 8.97
C TYR A 333 -4.31 -12.98 8.88
N PRO A 334 -3.05 -12.76 8.45
CA PRO A 334 -2.52 -11.42 8.18
C PRO A 334 -3.44 -10.60 7.28
N GLY A 335 -3.83 -9.41 7.76
CA GLY A 335 -4.81 -8.55 7.12
C GLY A 335 -6.30 -8.95 7.23
N GLY A 336 -6.63 -10.08 7.87
CA GLY A 336 -8.00 -10.54 8.09
C GLY A 336 -8.87 -9.53 8.85
N HIS A 337 -8.28 -8.80 9.81
CA HIS A 337 -8.94 -7.69 10.49
C HIS A 337 -9.36 -6.56 9.53
N PHE A 338 -8.54 -6.24 8.51
CA PHE A 338 -8.90 -5.23 7.52
C PHE A 338 -10.05 -5.70 6.63
N VAL A 339 -10.05 -6.98 6.24
CA VAL A 339 -11.15 -7.60 5.48
C VAL A 339 -12.43 -7.57 6.31
N SER A 340 -12.39 -8.02 7.56
CA SER A 340 -13.54 -7.99 8.49
C SER A 340 -14.09 -6.57 8.64
N GLN A 341 -13.23 -5.58 8.88
CA GLN A 341 -13.63 -4.17 8.94
C GLN A 341 -14.22 -3.67 7.61
N ALA A 342 -13.66 -4.08 6.46
CA ALA A 342 -14.19 -3.71 5.15
C ALA A 342 -15.58 -4.32 4.91
N VAL A 343 -15.78 -5.58 5.28
CA VAL A 343 -17.05 -6.30 5.18
C VAL A 343 -18.08 -5.72 6.14
N GLU A 344 -17.74 -5.47 7.41
CA GLU A 344 -18.65 -4.85 8.38
C GLU A 344 -19.04 -3.44 7.93
N ARG A 345 -18.09 -2.64 7.41
CA ARG A 345 -18.41 -1.37 6.76
C ARG A 345 -19.35 -1.58 5.57
N ALA A 346 -19.12 -2.57 4.72
CA ALA A 346 -20.01 -2.88 3.59
C ALA A 346 -21.42 -3.32 4.02
N ARG A 347 -21.54 -4.07 5.11
CA ARG A 347 -22.81 -4.53 5.69
C ARG A 347 -23.60 -3.39 6.30
N LEU A 348 -22.93 -2.49 7.04
CA LEU A 348 -23.53 -1.28 7.60
C LEU A 348 -23.92 -0.25 6.52
N ARG A 349 -23.40 -0.39 5.29
CA ARG A 349 -23.67 0.49 4.12
C ARG A 349 -24.97 0.18 3.37
N GLY A 350 -25.83 -0.73 3.87
CA GLY A 350 -27.18 -0.90 3.33
C GLY A 350 -28.08 0.31 3.60
N GLY A 351 -28.23 1.23 2.63
CA GLY A 351 -29.18 2.36 2.68
C GLY A 351 -28.59 3.72 2.29
N LEU A 352 -29.33 4.82 2.55
CA LEU A 352 -28.93 6.22 2.29
C LEU A 352 -27.55 6.62 2.88
N ALA A 353 -27.08 5.90 3.91
CA ALA A 353 -25.75 6.03 4.48
C ALA A 353 -24.63 5.63 3.47
N GLY A 354 -24.87 4.61 2.63
CA GLY A 354 -23.92 4.16 1.61
C GLY A 354 -23.62 5.21 0.53
N LEU A 355 -24.57 6.09 0.20
CA LEU A 355 -24.35 7.20 -0.73
C LEU A 355 -23.48 8.30 -0.10
N LYS A 356 -23.76 8.65 1.16
CA LYS A 356 -22.94 9.60 1.93
C LYS A 356 -21.51 9.10 2.10
N ASP A 357 -21.33 7.81 2.37
CA ASP A 357 -20.02 7.21 2.55
C ASP A 357 -19.29 6.97 1.24
N SER A 358 -19.99 6.70 0.13
CA SER A 358 -19.37 6.66 -1.20
C SER A 358 -18.87 8.05 -1.60
N LEU A 359 -19.64 9.09 -1.32
CA LEU A 359 -19.21 10.48 -1.50
C LEU A 359 -18.06 10.85 -0.56
N MET A 360 -18.08 10.38 0.69
CA MET A 360 -17.01 10.65 1.65
C MET A 360 -15.73 9.88 1.35
N ALA A 361 -15.84 8.63 0.88
CA ALA A 361 -14.73 7.81 0.42
C ALA A 361 -14.13 8.41 -0.86
N PHE A 362 -14.98 8.75 -1.84
CA PHE A 362 -14.57 9.49 -3.02
C PHE A 362 -13.88 10.80 -2.65
N TYR A 363 -14.44 11.58 -1.72
CA TYR A 363 -13.82 12.81 -1.24
C TYR A 363 -12.48 12.55 -0.53
N SER A 364 -12.38 11.59 0.40
CA SER A 364 -11.11 11.26 1.07
C SER A 364 -10.02 10.79 0.10
N GLN A 365 -10.43 10.08 -0.95
CA GLN A 365 -9.53 9.58 -1.97
C GLN A 365 -9.10 10.69 -2.92
N HIS A 366 -9.92 11.71 -3.20
CA HIS A 366 -9.63 12.72 -4.23
C HIS A 366 -9.40 14.14 -3.68
N SER A 367 -9.51 14.37 -2.37
CA SER A 367 -9.30 15.65 -1.72
C SER A 367 -7.84 15.90 -1.40
N ILE A 368 -7.28 17.04 -1.83
CA ILE A 368 -5.90 17.42 -1.47
C ILE A 368 -5.79 17.81 0.01
N LEU A 369 -6.80 18.48 0.57
CA LEU A 369 -6.84 18.87 1.98
C LEU A 369 -6.95 17.66 2.91
N THR A 370 -7.76 16.67 2.55
CA THR A 370 -7.86 15.42 3.33
C THR A 370 -6.56 14.64 3.25
N ARG A 371 -5.91 14.58 2.07
CA ARG A 371 -4.60 13.95 1.91
C ARG A 371 -3.50 14.67 2.70
N ILE A 372 -3.46 16.01 2.69
CA ILE A 372 -2.52 16.81 3.49
C ILE A 372 -2.75 16.59 4.99
N ALA A 373 -4.01 16.60 5.44
CA ALA A 373 -4.37 16.32 6.82
C ALA A 373 -4.00 14.89 7.22
N LEU A 374 -4.20 13.90 6.34
CA LEU A 374 -3.81 12.51 6.56
C LEU A 374 -2.30 12.32 6.54
N THR A 375 -1.53 13.07 5.74
CA THR A 375 -0.05 13.08 5.80
C THR A 375 0.49 13.85 7.00
N SER A 376 -0.26 14.82 7.52
CA SER A 376 0.07 15.49 8.78
C SER A 376 -0.28 14.64 9.99
N ASN A 377 -1.31 13.78 9.87
CA ASN A 377 -1.67 12.74 10.84
C ASN A 377 -0.99 11.39 10.56
N SER A 378 -0.15 11.27 9.53
CA SER A 378 0.57 10.02 9.22
C SER A 378 1.85 9.85 10.04
N LYS A 379 2.11 10.74 10.99
CA LYS A 379 2.56 10.26 12.30
C LYS A 379 1.41 9.45 12.91
N ARG A 380 1.13 8.27 12.33
CA ARG A 380 0.44 7.21 13.06
C ARG A 380 1.18 7.14 14.38
N ALA A 381 0.48 7.31 15.49
CA ALA A 381 1.06 6.96 16.78
C ALA A 381 1.69 5.58 16.58
N SER A 382 2.98 5.47 16.86
CA SER A 382 3.61 4.15 16.93
C SER A 382 2.69 3.28 17.79
N PRO A 383 2.41 2.03 17.39
CA PRO A 383 1.61 1.14 18.21
C PRO A 383 2.09 1.23 19.65
N GLU A 384 1.17 1.26 20.60
CA GLU A 384 1.54 1.26 22.01
C GLU A 384 2.52 0.10 22.24
N PHE A 385 3.70 0.42 22.75
CA PHE A 385 4.80 -0.52 22.90
C PHE A 385 5.10 -0.64 24.39
N THR A 386 4.34 -1.50 25.06
CA THR A 386 4.57 -1.86 26.46
C THR A 386 5.02 -3.31 26.55
N PRO A 387 5.91 -3.66 27.50
CA PRO A 387 6.29 -5.05 27.74
C PRO A 387 5.08 -5.97 27.95
N GLU A 388 4.04 -5.50 28.61
CA GLU A 388 2.81 -6.26 28.87
C GLU A 388 2.09 -6.61 27.56
N LEU A 389 1.93 -5.65 26.65
CA LEU A 389 1.28 -5.88 25.36
C LEU A 389 2.14 -6.75 24.44
N THR A 390 3.46 -6.56 24.44
CA THR A 390 4.39 -7.43 23.69
C THR A 390 4.25 -8.88 24.14
N HIS A 391 4.24 -9.12 25.44
CA HIS A 391 4.10 -10.47 25.99
C HIS A 391 2.69 -11.03 25.75
N GLU A 392 1.64 -10.20 25.75
CA GLU A 392 0.28 -10.63 25.38
C GLU A 392 0.18 -11.06 23.91
N ARG A 393 0.78 -10.30 22.98
CA ARG A 393 0.86 -10.67 21.56
C ARG A 393 1.57 -12.00 21.37
N ALA A 394 2.71 -12.19 22.05
CA ALA A 394 3.48 -13.43 22.01
C ALA A 394 2.65 -14.63 22.48
N ARG A 395 1.97 -14.52 23.63
CA ARG A 395 1.10 -15.57 24.17
C ARG A 395 -0.05 -15.89 23.22
N ASN A 396 -0.71 -14.88 22.66
CA ASN A 396 -1.84 -15.11 21.75
C ASN A 396 -1.39 -15.79 20.46
N ALA A 397 -0.24 -15.40 19.89
CA ALA A 397 0.34 -16.04 18.71
C ALA A 397 0.59 -17.54 18.97
N VAL A 398 1.30 -17.87 20.06
CA VAL A 398 1.60 -19.27 20.41
C VAL A 398 0.33 -20.07 20.73
N ASN A 399 -0.61 -19.51 21.49
CA ASN A 399 -1.88 -20.19 21.78
C ASN A 399 -2.68 -20.51 20.50
N LEU A 400 -2.72 -19.59 19.53
CA LEU A 400 -3.40 -19.82 18.26
C LEU A 400 -2.66 -20.85 17.40
N TYR A 401 -1.32 -20.83 17.43
CA TYR A 401 -0.48 -21.79 16.74
C TYR A 401 -0.66 -23.22 17.30
N GLU A 402 -0.62 -23.39 18.62
CA GLU A 402 -0.84 -24.68 19.29
C GLU A 402 -2.23 -25.26 19.00
N ARG A 403 -3.28 -24.42 19.00
CA ARG A 403 -4.63 -24.84 18.62
C ARG A 403 -4.71 -25.35 17.18
N ALA A 404 -3.95 -24.75 16.25
CA ALA A 404 -3.89 -25.23 14.87
C ALA A 404 -3.13 -26.57 14.79
N ILE A 405 -2.01 -26.71 15.51
CA ILE A 405 -1.27 -27.96 15.65
C ILE A 405 -2.19 -29.10 16.11
N GLU A 406 -2.99 -28.88 17.16
CA GLU A 406 -3.90 -29.90 17.69
C GLU A 406 -4.87 -30.42 16.62
N VAL A 407 -5.41 -29.53 15.78
CA VAL A 407 -6.30 -29.89 14.68
C VAL A 407 -5.54 -30.65 13.60
N ILE A 408 -4.37 -30.17 13.20
CA ILE A 408 -3.53 -30.81 12.18
C ILE A 408 -3.12 -32.22 12.61
N GLU A 409 -2.72 -32.41 13.87
CA GLU A 409 -2.39 -33.75 14.38
C GLU A 409 -3.59 -34.71 14.40
N GLN A 410 -4.80 -34.20 14.66
CA GLN A 410 -6.01 -35.01 14.56
C GLN A 410 -6.27 -35.42 13.10
N LEU A 411 -6.09 -34.51 12.14
CA LEU A 411 -6.17 -34.83 10.72
C LEU A 411 -5.08 -35.83 10.32
N ALA A 412 -3.85 -35.66 10.79
CA ALA A 412 -2.72 -36.56 10.56
C ALA A 412 -3.03 -37.99 11.00
N ARG A 413 -3.57 -38.16 12.23
CA ARG A 413 -4.02 -39.46 12.74
C ARG A 413 -5.17 -40.05 11.93
N SER A 414 -6.12 -39.23 11.48
CA SER A 414 -7.31 -39.69 10.75
C SER A 414 -7.01 -40.08 9.30
N TYR A 415 -6.14 -39.35 8.61
CA TYR A 415 -5.81 -39.55 7.20
C TYR A 415 -4.52 -40.38 7.01
N GLY A 416 -3.75 -40.62 8.06
CA GLY A 416 -2.59 -41.52 8.04
C GLY A 416 -1.29 -40.86 7.53
N PHE A 417 -1.11 -39.56 7.77
CA PHE A 417 0.12 -38.85 7.42
C PHE A 417 0.89 -38.41 8.66
N LYS A 418 2.18 -38.08 8.52
CA LYS A 418 2.99 -37.48 9.58
C LYS A 418 2.99 -35.97 9.50
N ALA A 419 2.73 -35.28 10.59
CA ALA A 419 2.89 -33.82 10.68
C ALA A 419 4.23 -33.45 11.34
N VAL A 420 4.91 -32.44 10.80
CA VAL A 420 6.14 -31.85 11.34
C VAL A 420 5.94 -30.34 11.43
N PHE A 421 6.19 -29.77 12.59
CA PHE A 421 6.00 -28.34 12.86
C PHE A 421 7.34 -27.72 13.23
N ALA A 422 7.70 -26.61 12.61
CA ALA A 422 8.97 -25.93 12.81
C ALA A 422 8.74 -24.42 13.00
N TRP A 423 9.15 -23.90 14.15
CA TRP A 423 9.13 -22.47 14.43
C TRP A 423 10.41 -21.84 13.92
N GLN A 424 10.33 -20.96 12.92
CA GLN A 424 11.48 -20.55 12.12
C GLN A 424 12.47 -19.61 12.81
N PRO A 425 13.75 -19.57 12.38
CA PRO A 425 14.66 -18.47 12.71
C PRO A 425 14.25 -17.16 12.01
N LEU A 426 14.44 -16.04 12.71
CA LEU A 426 14.38 -14.69 12.15
C LEU A 426 15.65 -13.93 12.52
N ALA A 427 15.96 -12.85 11.82
CA ALA A 427 17.09 -11.99 12.19
C ALA A 427 16.96 -11.47 13.64
N TYR A 428 15.73 -11.36 14.15
CA TYR A 428 15.45 -10.98 15.54
C TYR A 428 15.94 -12.00 16.58
N SER A 429 15.92 -13.30 16.25
CA SER A 429 16.28 -14.38 17.16
C SER A 429 17.67 -14.97 16.91
N THR A 430 18.32 -14.55 15.82
CA THR A 430 19.64 -15.05 15.43
C THR A 430 20.77 -14.19 15.98
N GLU A 431 21.76 -14.82 16.61
CA GLU A 431 22.97 -14.17 17.09
C GLU A 431 24.13 -14.28 16.08
N GLY A 432 24.74 -13.14 15.74
CA GLY A 432 25.90 -13.05 14.86
C GLY A 432 25.59 -12.77 13.39
N GLY A 433 26.63 -12.85 12.54
CA GLY A 433 26.52 -12.68 11.09
C GLY A 433 25.92 -11.32 10.68
N ASP A 434 25.02 -11.35 9.70
CA ASP A 434 24.28 -10.17 9.23
C ASP A 434 22.92 -9.96 9.92
N ALA A 435 22.55 -10.81 10.89
CA ALA A 435 21.27 -10.74 11.59
C ALA A 435 21.08 -9.42 12.34
N GLU A 436 22.12 -8.93 13.03
CA GLU A 436 22.09 -7.68 13.80
C GLU A 436 21.63 -6.47 12.96
N ARG A 437 21.97 -6.48 11.66
CA ARG A 437 21.61 -5.41 10.72
C ARG A 437 20.10 -5.35 10.46
N TYR A 438 19.41 -6.48 10.55
CA TYR A 438 17.98 -6.59 10.22
C TYR A 438 17.10 -6.74 11.46
N ALA A 439 17.70 -7.08 12.61
CA ALA A 439 17.02 -7.11 13.91
C ALA A 439 16.62 -5.72 14.42
N SER A 440 17.22 -4.64 13.89
CA SER A 440 17.03 -3.27 14.37
C SER A 440 16.88 -2.25 13.23
N PRO A 441 16.02 -1.22 13.38
CA PRO A 441 15.09 -1.00 14.50
C PRO A 441 13.84 -1.89 14.42
N ASP A 442 13.36 -2.39 15.56
CA ASP A 442 12.05 -3.03 15.70
C ASP A 442 10.94 -1.98 15.90
N GLU A 443 10.68 -1.18 14.86
CA GLU A 443 9.77 -0.03 14.94
C GLU A 443 8.31 -0.39 15.26
N TRP A 444 7.94 -1.67 15.14
CA TRP A 444 6.57 -2.17 15.29
C TRP A 444 6.38 -3.18 16.43
N GLY A 445 7.47 -3.58 17.09
CA GLY A 445 7.43 -4.54 18.19
C GLY A 445 7.26 -6.00 17.76
N VAL A 446 7.50 -6.30 16.47
CA VAL A 446 7.40 -7.67 15.93
C VAL A 446 8.56 -8.50 16.46
N GLY A 447 9.77 -7.94 16.46
CA GLY A 447 10.96 -8.63 16.95
C GLY A 447 10.85 -8.96 18.44
N ALA A 448 10.43 -7.99 19.25
CA ALA A 448 10.23 -8.20 20.68
C ALA A 448 9.15 -9.25 20.97
N ALA A 449 8.01 -9.19 20.27
CA ALA A 449 6.95 -10.18 20.44
C ALA A 449 7.37 -11.57 19.93
N PHE A 450 8.17 -11.62 18.86
CA PHE A 450 8.68 -12.87 18.32
C PHE A 450 9.66 -13.55 19.28
N LEU A 451 10.59 -12.78 19.86
CA LEU A 451 11.51 -13.28 20.87
C LEU A 451 10.79 -13.84 22.10
N ASP A 452 9.72 -13.20 22.55
CA ASP A 452 8.89 -13.73 23.64
C ASP A 452 8.10 -14.97 23.21
N ALA A 453 7.57 -15.01 21.98
CA ALA A 453 6.86 -16.16 21.44
C ALA A 453 7.79 -17.37 21.34
N SER A 454 9.02 -17.21 20.83
CA SER A 454 10.01 -18.29 20.72
C SER A 454 10.35 -18.93 22.07
N LYS A 455 10.24 -18.22 23.20
CA LYS A 455 10.42 -18.79 24.54
C LYS A 455 9.24 -19.64 25.02
N LEU A 456 8.07 -19.43 24.42
CA LEU A 456 6.82 -20.10 24.78
C LEU A 456 6.54 -21.32 23.89
N VAL A 457 7.15 -21.40 22.69
CA VAL A 457 7.00 -22.54 21.78
C VAL A 457 7.45 -23.84 22.46
N ALA A 458 6.56 -24.83 22.46
CA ALA A 458 6.77 -26.14 23.06
C ALA A 458 6.56 -27.28 22.06
N PRO A 459 7.02 -28.51 22.37
CA PRO A 459 6.70 -29.69 21.57
C PRO A 459 5.18 -29.86 21.36
N PRO A 460 4.73 -30.32 20.17
CA PRO A 460 5.53 -31.03 19.16
C PRO A 460 6.28 -30.11 18.18
N ALA A 461 6.15 -28.79 18.29
CA ALA A 461 6.88 -27.87 17.43
C ALA A 461 8.39 -27.89 17.74
N ILE A 462 9.19 -27.99 16.68
CA ILE A 462 10.65 -27.89 16.74
C ILE A 462 10.98 -26.41 16.72
N ASN A 463 11.60 -25.91 17.78
CA ASN A 463 12.02 -24.53 17.84
C ASN A 463 13.35 -24.37 17.09
N LEU A 464 13.33 -23.64 15.97
CA LEU A 464 14.49 -23.34 15.13
C LEU A 464 14.90 -21.86 15.25
N ALA A 465 14.44 -21.13 16.27
CA ALA A 465 14.69 -19.70 16.41
C ALA A 465 16.20 -19.35 16.42
N ASP A 466 17.03 -20.24 16.94
CA ASP A 466 18.49 -20.17 17.07
C ASP A 466 19.24 -20.94 15.96
N ALA A 467 18.54 -21.50 14.98
CA ALA A 467 19.11 -22.41 13.98
C ALA A 467 20.17 -21.78 13.06
N LEU A 468 20.25 -20.45 13.03
CA LEU A 468 21.20 -19.68 12.22
C LEU A 468 22.26 -18.97 13.07
N ASP A 469 22.32 -19.25 14.38
CA ASP A 469 23.30 -18.64 15.28
C ASP A 469 24.73 -18.97 14.85
N GLY A 470 25.58 -17.94 14.87
CA GLY A 470 27.01 -18.08 14.56
C GLY A 470 27.34 -18.32 13.09
N VAL A 471 26.36 -18.25 12.18
CA VAL A 471 26.64 -18.28 10.73
C VAL A 471 27.40 -17.00 10.35
N GLU A 472 28.63 -17.15 9.84
CA GLU A 472 29.50 -16.03 9.49
C GLU A 472 29.14 -15.43 8.13
N GLU A 473 28.67 -16.26 7.19
CA GLU A 473 28.23 -15.80 5.88
C GLU A 473 26.91 -15.02 5.96
N PRO A 474 26.74 -13.94 5.17
CA PRO A 474 25.47 -13.24 5.09
C PRO A 474 24.35 -14.13 4.58
N VAL A 475 23.30 -14.31 5.38
CA VAL A 475 22.14 -15.13 5.02
C VAL A 475 20.86 -14.32 4.94
N PHE A 476 20.75 -13.18 5.61
CA PHE A 476 19.52 -12.41 5.68
C PHE A 476 19.41 -11.35 4.59
N VAL A 477 18.25 -11.34 3.93
CA VAL A 477 17.86 -10.32 2.95
C VAL A 477 17.02 -9.22 3.61
N ASP A 478 16.26 -9.59 4.63
CA ASP A 478 15.57 -8.70 5.57
C ASP A 478 15.43 -9.39 6.94
N ASN A 479 14.46 -8.97 7.77
CA ASN A 479 14.30 -9.51 9.12
C ASN A 479 13.78 -10.96 9.18
N ALA A 480 13.29 -11.52 8.07
CA ALA A 480 12.68 -12.84 8.03
C ALA A 480 13.20 -13.73 6.90
N HIS A 481 13.52 -13.15 5.75
CA HIS A 481 13.86 -13.90 4.55
C HIS A 481 15.36 -14.13 4.46
N THR A 482 15.72 -15.36 4.10
CA THR A 482 17.09 -15.78 3.85
C THR A 482 17.37 -15.94 2.36
N ASN A 483 18.64 -15.87 1.98
CA ASN A 483 19.09 -16.29 0.66
C ASN A 483 19.05 -17.83 0.51
N GLU A 484 19.50 -18.31 -0.65
CA GLU A 484 19.51 -19.75 -0.98
C GLU A 484 20.41 -20.59 -0.06
N PHE A 485 21.47 -19.98 0.52
CA PHE A 485 22.33 -20.65 1.49
C PHE A 485 21.63 -20.82 2.84
N GLY A 486 20.96 -19.77 3.35
CA GLY A 486 20.14 -19.88 4.56
C GLY A 486 19.00 -20.88 4.40
N ALA A 487 18.39 -20.97 3.21
CA ALA A 487 17.40 -22.00 2.90
C ALA A 487 17.97 -23.43 3.00
N GLU A 488 19.20 -23.65 2.53
CA GLU A 488 19.89 -24.93 2.66
C GLU A 488 20.14 -25.29 4.14
N LEU A 489 20.61 -24.35 4.95
CA LEU A 489 20.87 -24.56 6.38
C LEU A 489 19.60 -24.98 7.13
N VAL A 490 18.48 -24.28 6.89
CA VAL A 490 17.19 -24.63 7.49
C VAL A 490 16.70 -25.99 7.00
N ALA A 491 16.77 -26.25 5.69
CA ALA A 491 16.35 -27.53 5.10
C ALA A 491 17.12 -28.72 5.68
N ARG A 492 18.42 -28.55 5.95
CA ARG A 492 19.28 -29.56 6.56
C ARG A 492 18.81 -29.97 7.95
N ILE A 493 18.26 -29.02 8.72
CA ILE A 493 17.74 -29.27 10.06
C ILE A 493 16.35 -29.92 9.98
N ILE A 494 15.48 -29.48 9.07
CA ILE A 494 14.12 -30.02 8.91
C ILE A 494 14.15 -31.46 8.38
N TYR A 495 15.03 -31.77 7.43
CA TYR A 495 15.03 -33.02 6.67
C TYR A 495 15.04 -34.31 7.55
N PRO A 496 15.92 -34.44 8.58
CA PRO A 496 15.91 -35.60 9.46
C PRO A 496 14.58 -35.84 10.19
N HIS A 497 13.81 -34.77 10.46
CA HIS A 497 12.52 -34.87 11.15
C HIS A 497 11.41 -35.42 10.26
N LEU A 498 11.58 -35.49 8.94
CA LEU A 498 10.59 -36.08 8.05
C LEU A 498 10.43 -37.59 8.32
N GLY A 499 11.48 -38.26 8.79
CA GLY A 499 11.46 -39.69 9.11
C GLY A 499 11.22 -40.57 7.88
N LEU A 500 11.64 -40.07 6.71
CA LEU A 500 11.70 -40.82 5.48
C LEU A 500 12.77 -41.91 5.65
N LYS A 501 12.45 -43.13 5.23
CA LYS A 501 13.38 -44.27 5.30
C LYS A 501 13.72 -44.72 3.88
N SER A 502 14.94 -45.20 3.70
CA SER A 502 15.37 -45.92 2.51
C SER A 502 14.78 -47.32 2.40
#